data_AF-A0A363RU49-F1
#
_entry.id   AF-A0A363RU49-F1
#
_cell.length_a   1.000
_cell.length_b   1.000
_cell.length_c   1.000
_cell.angle_alpha   90.00
_cell.angle_beta   90.00
_cell.angle_gamma   90.00
#
_symmetry.space_group_name_H-M   'P 1'
#
loop_
_entity.id
_entity.type
_entity.pdbx_description
1 polymer ?
#
loop_
_entity_poly.entity_id
_entity_poly.type
_entity_poly.pdbx_seq_one_letter_code
_entity_poly.pdbx_strand_id
1 'polypeptide(L)'
;MCEQLSEAEFSVLVMALCQDAIALAEQRQAELQHWDAAAKKRTWIWFNSSSDELRDFLLKGIAATIVSLRALRAKDFVQYSEENINLGSCRGSVVDPEAAASVCPVDITNKRIMIAPKFCGLSRDKRNPYNGEIGDGDSQLLTLVHEVTHFKDVFGSNDNFYSTFRSIKYVEDPGIRFNADSLAAYIIGTNPRKERY
;
A
#
# COMPACT_ATOMS: atom_id res chain seq x y z
N MET A 1 3.00 14.07 -15.48
CA MET A 1 2.96 12.63 -15.09
C MET A 1 4.24 11.96 -15.59
N CYS A 2 4.54 10.69 -15.27
CA CYS A 2 5.80 10.00 -15.63
C CYS A 2 6.32 10.38 -17.03
N GLU A 3 7.33 11.25 -17.11
CA GLU A 3 7.73 11.90 -18.39
C GLU A 3 8.24 10.92 -19.44
N GLN A 4 8.68 9.74 -18.99
CA GLN A 4 9.22 8.67 -19.83
C GLN A 4 8.14 7.72 -20.37
N LEU A 5 6.89 7.84 -19.93
CA LEU A 5 5.79 6.97 -20.33
C LEU A 5 4.71 7.78 -21.05
N SER A 6 4.21 7.27 -22.16
CA SER A 6 2.95 7.75 -22.73
C SER A 6 1.78 7.48 -21.78
N GLU A 7 0.66 8.18 -21.98
CA GLU A 7 -0.57 7.95 -21.21
C GLU A 7 -1.06 6.49 -21.29
N ALA A 8 -0.92 5.86 -22.46
CA ALA A 8 -1.27 4.46 -22.66
C ALA A 8 -0.36 3.51 -21.89
N GLU A 9 0.97 3.72 -21.92
CA GLU A 9 1.93 2.92 -21.17
C GLU A 9 1.74 3.07 -19.66
N PHE A 10 1.49 4.30 -19.20
CA PHE A 10 1.18 4.58 -17.81
C PHE A 10 -0.11 3.87 -17.37
N SER A 11 -1.16 3.91 -18.20
CA SER A 11 -2.42 3.21 -17.95
C SER A 11 -2.21 1.70 -17.83
N VAL A 12 -1.42 1.09 -18.73
CA VAL A 12 -1.06 -0.33 -18.66
C VAL A 12 -0.30 -0.64 -17.37
N LEU A 13 0.69 0.19 -17.01
CA LEU A 13 1.49 0.02 -15.81
C LEU A 13 0.63 0.00 -14.55
N VAL A 14 -0.19 1.04 -14.32
CA VAL A 14 -0.97 1.16 -13.08
C VAL A 14 -2.05 0.08 -12.98
N MET A 15 -2.70 -0.28 -14.09
CA MET A 15 -3.69 -1.36 -14.07
C MET A 15 -3.05 -2.72 -13.83
N ALA A 16 -1.84 -2.97 -14.34
CA ALA A 16 -1.09 -4.18 -14.02
C ALA A 16 -0.66 -4.22 -12.54
N LEU A 17 -0.29 -3.08 -11.94
CA LEU A 17 0.00 -3.01 -10.51
C LEU A 17 -1.25 -3.29 -9.66
N CYS A 18 -2.42 -2.79 -10.06
CA CYS A 18 -3.68 -3.13 -9.40
C CYS A 18 -3.97 -4.63 -9.43
N GLN A 19 -3.76 -5.28 -10.57
CA GLN A 19 -3.96 -6.73 -10.71
C GLN A 19 -3.02 -7.53 -9.79
N ASP A 20 -1.73 -7.18 -9.76
CA ASP A 20 -0.76 -7.83 -8.87
C ASP A 20 -1.13 -7.62 -7.39
N ALA A 21 -1.51 -6.40 -7.02
CA ALA A 21 -1.92 -6.06 -5.66
C ALA A 21 -3.19 -6.84 -5.23
N ILE A 22 -4.17 -7.00 -6.13
CA ILE A 22 -5.38 -7.81 -5.88
C ILE A 22 -5.00 -9.26 -5.60
N ALA A 23 -4.17 -9.87 -6.45
CA ALA A 23 -3.77 -11.26 -6.30
C ALA A 23 -3.04 -11.51 -4.96
N LEU A 24 -2.14 -10.61 -4.58
CA LEU A 24 -1.42 -10.71 -3.30
C LEU A 24 -2.36 -10.49 -2.11
N ALA A 25 -3.26 -9.51 -2.19
CA ALA A 25 -4.25 -9.25 -1.15
C ALA A 25 -5.21 -10.42 -0.94
N GLU A 26 -5.69 -11.04 -2.02
CA GLU A 26 -6.51 -12.26 -1.97
C GLU A 26 -5.76 -13.42 -1.31
N GLN A 27 -4.47 -13.58 -1.63
CA GLN A 27 -3.63 -14.57 -0.97
C GLN A 27 -3.52 -14.30 0.54
N ARG A 28 -3.29 -13.04 0.95
CA ARG A 28 -3.27 -12.69 2.39
C ARG A 28 -4.61 -12.93 3.06
N GLN A 29 -5.71 -12.61 2.39
CA GLN A 29 -7.05 -12.83 2.90
C GLN A 29 -7.30 -14.32 3.15
N ALA A 30 -6.94 -15.18 2.21
CA ALA A 30 -7.06 -16.63 2.36
C ALA A 30 -6.21 -17.16 3.52
N GLU A 31 -4.97 -16.66 3.68
CA GLU A 31 -4.12 -17.03 4.81
C GLU A 31 -4.69 -16.58 6.16
N LEU A 32 -5.30 -15.40 6.24
CA LEU A 32 -5.99 -14.93 7.44
C LEU A 32 -7.27 -15.72 7.73
N GLN A 33 -7.96 -16.21 6.70
CA GLN A 33 -9.13 -17.09 6.89
C GLN A 33 -8.71 -18.44 7.48
N HIS A 34 -7.61 -19.01 7.00
CA HIS A 34 -7.06 -20.26 7.53
C HIS A 34 -6.43 -20.10 8.93
N TRP A 35 -5.74 -18.98 9.14
CA TRP A 35 -5.16 -18.55 10.42
C TRP A 35 -4.18 -19.54 11.06
N ASP A 36 -3.33 -20.14 10.24
CA ASP A 36 -2.29 -21.08 10.66
C ASP A 36 -1.07 -20.40 11.33
N ALA A 37 -0.09 -21.22 11.70
CA ALA A 37 1.15 -20.74 12.31
C ALA A 37 1.96 -19.80 11.40
N ALA A 38 1.90 -19.98 10.07
CA ALA A 38 2.62 -19.12 9.13
C ALA A 38 1.94 -17.74 9.01
N ALA A 39 0.62 -17.69 8.93
CA ALA A 39 -0.16 -16.47 8.95
C ALA A 39 0.06 -15.68 10.25
N LYS A 40 -0.01 -16.35 11.41
CA LYS A 40 0.26 -15.75 12.72
C LYS A 40 1.68 -15.21 12.84
N LYS A 41 2.67 -15.96 12.38
CA LYS A 41 4.07 -15.50 12.34
C LYS A 41 4.20 -14.23 11.51
N ARG A 42 3.51 -14.14 10.38
CA ARG A 42 3.56 -12.95 9.51
C ARG A 42 2.91 -11.74 10.16
N THR A 43 1.76 -11.89 10.84
CA THR A 43 1.17 -10.77 11.58
C THR A 43 2.07 -10.34 12.74
N TRP A 44 2.75 -11.28 13.40
CA TRP A 44 3.71 -10.96 14.45
C TRP A 44 4.86 -10.09 13.93
N ILE A 45 5.40 -10.41 12.76
CA ILE A 45 6.50 -9.65 12.14
C ILE A 45 6.11 -8.19 11.87
N TRP A 46 4.91 -7.95 11.35
CA TRP A 46 4.50 -6.61 10.89
C TRP A 46 3.71 -5.81 11.93
N PHE A 47 3.16 -6.47 12.95
CA PHE A 47 2.24 -5.84 13.90
C PHE A 47 2.47 -6.25 15.37
N ASN A 48 3.50 -7.06 15.66
CA ASN A 48 3.82 -7.57 16.99
C ASN A 48 2.62 -8.20 17.72
N SER A 49 1.72 -8.80 16.95
CA SER A 49 0.51 -9.44 17.47
C SER A 49 0.03 -10.52 16.50
N SER A 50 -0.59 -11.55 17.09
CA SER A 50 -1.28 -12.64 16.39
C SER A 50 -2.64 -12.91 17.04
N SER A 51 -3.28 -11.86 17.54
CA SER A 51 -4.59 -11.95 18.18
C SER A 51 -5.72 -12.06 17.15
N ASP A 52 -6.85 -12.62 17.57
CA ASP A 52 -8.02 -12.73 16.70
C ASP A 52 -8.62 -11.35 16.36
N GLU A 53 -8.49 -10.35 17.24
CA GLU A 53 -8.91 -8.99 16.95
C GLU A 53 -8.08 -8.35 15.83
N LEU A 54 -6.76 -8.60 15.80
CA LEU A 54 -5.92 -8.13 14.71
C LEU A 54 -6.27 -8.86 13.40
N ARG A 55 -6.52 -10.18 13.46
CA ARG A 55 -6.96 -10.95 12.31
C ARG A 55 -8.25 -10.38 11.70
N ASP A 56 -9.26 -10.13 12.51
CA ASP A 56 -10.55 -9.60 12.05
C ASP A 56 -10.42 -8.19 11.46
N PHE A 57 -9.59 -7.36 12.10
CA PHE A 57 -9.22 -6.04 11.57
C PHE A 57 -8.57 -6.13 10.19
N LEU A 58 -7.57 -7.00 10.03
CA LEU A 58 -6.87 -7.20 8.76
C LEU A 58 -7.80 -7.80 7.69
N LEU A 59 -8.64 -8.78 8.03
CA LEU A 59 -9.61 -9.39 7.12
C LEU A 59 -10.56 -8.35 6.53
N LYS A 60 -11.10 -7.48 7.39
CA LYS A 60 -12.02 -6.42 6.97
C LYS A 60 -11.33 -5.42 6.04
N GLY A 61 -10.16 -4.92 6.45
CA GLY A 61 -9.46 -3.91 5.65
C GLY A 61 -8.90 -4.47 4.34
N ILE A 62 -8.38 -5.71 4.31
CA ILE A 62 -7.92 -6.35 3.09
C ILE A 62 -9.07 -6.59 2.10
N ALA A 63 -10.25 -7.00 2.59
CA ALA A 63 -11.42 -7.10 1.74
C ALA A 63 -11.77 -5.75 1.09
N ALA A 64 -11.70 -4.66 1.86
CA ALA A 64 -11.93 -3.31 1.34
C ALA A 64 -10.81 -2.84 0.38
N THR A 65 -9.56 -3.24 0.60
CA THR A 65 -8.44 -3.00 -0.32
C THR A 65 -8.70 -3.68 -1.67
N ILE A 66 -9.11 -4.95 -1.67
CA ILE A 66 -9.45 -5.70 -2.89
C ILE A 66 -10.58 -5.01 -3.66
N VAL A 67 -11.66 -4.63 -2.97
CA VAL A 67 -12.79 -3.91 -3.58
C VAL A 67 -12.34 -2.59 -4.18
N SER A 68 -11.53 -1.81 -3.45
CA SER A 68 -11.02 -0.53 -3.91
C SER A 68 -10.13 -0.68 -5.15
N LEU A 69 -9.17 -1.60 -5.13
CA LEU A 69 -8.28 -1.86 -6.26
C LEU A 69 -9.03 -2.31 -7.52
N ARG A 70 -10.09 -3.12 -7.38
CA ARG A 70 -10.94 -3.56 -8.50
C ARG A 70 -11.78 -2.43 -9.10
N ALA A 71 -12.10 -1.41 -8.31
CA ALA A 71 -12.90 -0.27 -8.75
C ALA A 71 -12.08 0.81 -9.45
N LEU A 72 -10.76 0.87 -9.18
CA LEU A 72 -9.85 1.81 -9.81
C LEU A 72 -9.75 1.57 -11.32
N ARG A 73 -9.65 2.67 -12.07
CA ARG A 73 -9.39 2.72 -13.50
C ARG A 73 -8.19 3.63 -13.73
N ALA A 74 -7.58 3.55 -14.90
CA ALA A 74 -6.42 4.38 -15.25
C ALA A 74 -6.66 5.88 -15.03
N LYS A 75 -7.86 6.38 -15.34
CA LYS A 75 -8.23 7.80 -15.14
C LYS A 75 -8.31 8.25 -13.67
N ASP A 76 -8.41 7.30 -12.74
CA ASP A 76 -8.45 7.60 -11.31
C ASP A 76 -7.02 7.84 -10.76
N PHE A 77 -5.98 7.59 -11.57
CA PHE A 77 -4.59 7.98 -11.35
C PHE A 77 -4.32 9.34 -12.02
N VAL A 78 -4.09 10.36 -11.20
CA VAL A 78 -3.93 11.74 -11.67
C VAL A 78 -2.55 12.28 -11.32
N GLN A 79 -2.13 13.36 -11.97
CA GLN A 79 -0.84 13.98 -11.68
C GLN A 79 -0.85 14.62 -10.28
N TYR A 80 0.20 14.38 -9.50
CA TYR A 80 0.44 15.12 -8.26
C TYR A 80 0.67 16.60 -8.57
N SER A 81 -0.27 17.44 -8.12
CA SER A 81 -0.31 18.88 -8.38
C SER A 81 -1.19 19.55 -7.33
N GLU A 82 -0.96 20.83 -7.06
CA GLU A 82 -1.80 21.60 -6.15
C GLU A 82 -3.27 21.60 -6.56
N GLU A 83 -3.55 21.62 -7.87
CA GLU A 83 -4.92 21.52 -8.40
C GLU A 83 -5.58 20.23 -7.94
N ASN A 84 -4.99 19.07 -8.24
CA ASN A 84 -5.57 17.77 -7.90
C ASN A 84 -5.68 17.53 -6.40
N ILE A 85 -4.75 18.05 -5.60
CA ILE A 85 -4.80 17.98 -4.13
C ILE A 85 -6.00 18.78 -3.59
N ASN A 86 -6.24 19.97 -4.16
CA ASN A 86 -7.32 20.85 -3.71
C ASN A 86 -8.69 20.49 -4.30
N LEU A 87 -8.76 19.51 -5.20
CA LEU A 87 -10.03 19.02 -5.73
C LEU A 87 -10.81 18.22 -4.68
N GLY A 88 -12.02 18.68 -4.37
CA GLY A 88 -12.98 17.95 -3.55
C GLY A 88 -12.77 18.17 -2.04
N SER A 89 -12.74 17.07 -1.28
CA SER A 89 -12.85 17.07 0.19
C SER A 89 -11.52 17.21 0.96
N CYS A 90 -10.38 17.34 0.26
CA CYS A 90 -9.04 17.48 0.88
C CYS A 90 -8.42 18.88 0.78
N ARG A 91 -9.26 19.91 0.65
CA ARG A 91 -8.82 21.32 0.62
C ARG A 91 -7.88 21.65 1.78
N GLY A 92 -6.75 22.28 1.47
CA GLY A 92 -5.76 22.72 2.47
C GLY A 92 -4.64 21.71 2.75
N SER A 93 -4.60 20.58 2.05
CA SER A 93 -3.45 19.68 2.08
C SER A 93 -2.29 20.30 1.29
N VAL A 94 -1.06 20.16 1.79
CA VAL A 94 0.15 20.71 1.17
C VAL A 94 0.81 19.63 0.30
N VAL A 95 1.36 20.04 -0.85
CA VAL A 95 2.21 19.18 -1.69
C VAL A 95 3.46 18.79 -0.88
N ASP A 96 3.67 17.50 -0.67
CA ASP A 96 4.94 16.96 -0.18
C ASP A 96 5.85 16.66 -1.39
N PRO A 97 6.95 17.42 -1.59
CA PRO A 97 7.84 17.20 -2.73
C PRO A 97 8.54 15.83 -2.68
N GLU A 98 8.60 15.17 -1.52
CA GLU A 98 9.20 13.85 -1.36
C GLU A 98 8.22 12.68 -1.54
N ALA A 99 6.93 12.97 -1.72
CA ALA A 99 5.92 11.96 -1.94
C ALA A 99 6.16 11.22 -3.27
N ALA A 100 6.01 9.90 -3.26
CA ALA A 100 5.92 9.11 -4.48
C ALA A 100 4.49 9.13 -5.04
N ALA A 101 3.51 9.07 -4.15
CA ALA A 101 2.11 9.25 -4.45
C ALA A 101 1.43 9.87 -3.22
N SER A 102 0.16 10.22 -3.38
CA SER A 102 -0.68 10.69 -2.28
C SER A 102 -2.14 10.47 -2.65
N VAL A 103 -2.98 10.29 -1.63
CA VAL A 103 -4.43 10.29 -1.79
C VAL A 103 -5.09 11.33 -0.89
N CYS A 104 -6.36 11.57 -1.16
CA CYS A 104 -7.25 12.22 -0.24
C CYS A 104 -7.99 11.15 0.59
N PRO A 105 -7.67 10.94 1.90
CA PRO A 105 -8.25 9.85 2.70
C PRO A 105 -9.79 9.86 2.77
N VAL A 106 -10.41 11.04 2.61
CA VAL A 106 -11.86 11.24 2.65
C VAL A 106 -12.53 11.13 1.28
N ASP A 107 -11.79 11.07 0.17
CA ASP A 107 -12.34 10.88 -1.18
C ASP A 107 -12.64 9.39 -1.44
N ILE A 108 -13.54 8.84 -0.63
CA ILE A 108 -13.93 7.42 -0.70
C ILE A 108 -14.81 7.08 -1.92
N THR A 109 -15.34 8.10 -2.59
CA THR A 109 -16.20 7.93 -3.77
C THR A 109 -15.39 7.82 -5.05
N ASN A 110 -14.43 8.72 -5.27
CA ASN A 110 -13.62 8.70 -6.50
C ASN A 110 -12.30 7.97 -6.31
N LYS A 111 -11.80 7.88 -5.07
CA LYS A 111 -10.55 7.21 -4.69
C LYS A 111 -9.37 7.57 -5.60
N ARG A 112 -9.23 8.86 -5.91
CA ARG A 112 -8.17 9.35 -6.79
C ARG A 112 -6.82 9.17 -6.12
N ILE A 113 -5.86 8.66 -6.90
CA ILE A 113 -4.48 8.48 -6.49
C ILE A 113 -3.62 9.44 -7.28
N MET A 114 -2.96 10.34 -6.58
CA MET A 114 -2.13 11.36 -7.19
C MET A 114 -0.70 10.86 -7.27
N ILE A 115 -0.15 10.77 -8.48
CA ILE A 115 1.16 10.17 -8.76
C ILE A 115 2.19 11.27 -9.00
N ALA A 116 3.24 11.26 -8.19
CA ALA A 116 4.36 12.19 -8.29
C ALA A 116 5.48 11.62 -9.19
N PRO A 117 6.39 12.45 -9.73
CA PRO A 117 7.49 11.99 -10.57
C PRO A 117 8.37 10.90 -9.92
N LYS A 118 8.53 10.93 -8.59
CA LYS A 118 9.33 9.96 -7.83
C LYS A 118 8.83 8.52 -7.99
N PHE A 119 7.51 8.29 -8.06
CA PHE A 119 6.93 6.97 -8.30
C PHE A 119 7.43 6.32 -9.60
N CYS A 120 7.63 7.14 -10.64
CA CYS A 120 8.06 6.68 -11.94
C CYS A 120 9.50 6.18 -11.93
N GLY A 121 10.33 6.64 -10.98
CA GLY A 121 11.70 6.17 -10.78
C GLY A 121 11.82 4.95 -9.87
N LEU A 122 10.74 4.50 -9.24
CA LEU A 122 10.74 3.30 -8.40
C LEU A 122 10.71 2.03 -9.26
N SER A 123 11.34 0.96 -8.76
CA SER A 123 11.14 -0.37 -9.33
C SER A 123 9.69 -0.81 -9.19
N ARG A 124 9.19 -1.65 -10.12
CA ARG A 124 7.82 -2.18 -10.10
C ARG A 124 7.49 -2.82 -8.74
N ASP A 125 8.33 -3.77 -8.33
CA ASP A 125 8.33 -4.40 -7.02
C ASP A 125 9.80 -4.61 -6.56
N LYS A 126 10.00 -5.31 -5.44
CA LYS A 126 11.32 -5.77 -4.96
C LYS A 126 11.47 -7.28 -5.09
N ARG A 127 10.83 -7.88 -6.09
CA ARG A 127 10.83 -9.32 -6.26
C ARG A 127 12.21 -9.83 -6.64
N ASN A 128 12.70 -10.81 -5.88
CA ASN A 128 13.92 -11.52 -6.21
C ASN A 128 13.63 -12.47 -7.39
N PRO A 129 14.39 -12.38 -8.51
CA PRO A 129 14.11 -13.15 -9.71
C PRO A 129 14.37 -14.67 -9.55
N TYR A 130 15.10 -15.09 -8.52
CA TYR A 130 15.46 -16.49 -8.30
C TYR A 130 14.43 -17.25 -7.46
N ASN A 131 13.81 -16.60 -6.47
CA ASN A 131 12.88 -17.26 -5.54
C ASN A 131 11.48 -16.63 -5.52
N GLY A 132 11.26 -15.52 -6.23
CA GLY A 132 9.97 -14.85 -6.31
C GLY A 132 9.54 -14.10 -5.04
N GLU A 133 10.38 -14.05 -4.00
CA GLU A 133 10.08 -13.31 -2.76
C GLU A 133 10.17 -11.80 -2.99
N ILE A 134 9.21 -11.04 -2.46
CA ILE A 134 9.27 -9.57 -2.46
C ILE A 134 10.09 -9.12 -1.26
N GLY A 135 11.22 -8.47 -1.52
CA GLY A 135 12.12 -7.96 -0.48
C GLY A 135 11.72 -6.59 0.07
N ASP A 136 12.49 -6.14 1.04
CA ASP A 136 12.40 -4.83 1.68
C ASP A 136 12.72 -3.66 0.74
N GLY A 137 11.95 -2.57 0.85
CA GLY A 137 12.20 -1.29 0.19
C GLY A 137 11.09 -0.78 -0.73
N ASP A 138 11.15 0.51 -1.05
CA ASP A 138 10.10 1.22 -1.79
C ASP A 138 9.98 0.74 -3.24
N SER A 139 8.74 0.54 -3.69
CA SER A 139 8.41 0.12 -5.04
C SER A 139 7.06 0.67 -5.46
N GLN A 140 6.78 0.70 -6.76
CA GLN A 140 5.49 1.14 -7.29
C GLN A 140 4.32 0.33 -6.72
N LEU A 141 4.51 -1.00 -6.58
CA LEU A 141 3.51 -1.89 -6.00
C LEU A 141 3.25 -1.60 -4.51
N LEU A 142 4.31 -1.42 -3.71
CA LEU A 142 4.17 -1.05 -2.30
C LEU A 142 3.45 0.29 -2.17
N THR A 143 3.89 1.31 -2.92
CA THR A 143 3.29 2.65 -2.91
C THR A 143 1.82 2.60 -3.29
N LEU A 144 1.42 1.86 -4.33
CA LEU A 144 0.01 1.73 -4.70
C LEU A 144 -0.83 1.18 -3.54
N VAL A 145 -0.38 0.10 -2.91
CA VAL A 145 -1.13 -0.51 -1.81
C VAL A 145 -1.14 0.41 -0.58
N HIS A 146 -0.03 1.07 -0.28
CA HIS A 146 0.09 2.09 0.77
C HIS A 146 -0.99 3.16 0.59
N GLU A 147 -1.07 3.78 -0.58
CA GLU A 147 -2.06 4.81 -0.88
C GLU A 147 -3.50 4.32 -0.71
N VAL A 148 -3.80 3.10 -1.16
CA VAL A 148 -5.15 2.52 -1.00
C VAL A 148 -5.51 2.31 0.47
N THR A 149 -4.55 2.02 1.35
CA THR A 149 -4.83 1.82 2.78
C THR A 149 -5.25 3.11 3.49
N HIS A 150 -4.86 4.28 2.98
CA HIS A 150 -5.23 5.57 3.57
C HIS A 150 -6.71 5.90 3.47
N PHE A 151 -7.44 5.37 2.48
CA PHE A 151 -8.86 5.67 2.37
C PHE A 151 -9.61 5.24 3.64
N LYS A 152 -10.46 6.14 4.17
CA LYS A 152 -11.13 5.94 5.46
C LYS A 152 -12.08 4.75 5.50
N ASP A 153 -12.60 4.33 4.35
CA ASP A 153 -13.45 3.14 4.20
C ASP A 153 -12.65 1.84 3.98
N VAL A 154 -11.31 1.93 3.93
CA VAL A 154 -10.39 0.78 3.81
C VAL A 154 -9.74 0.47 5.16
N PHE A 155 -8.64 1.14 5.49
CA PHE A 155 -8.01 1.08 6.82
C PHE A 155 -8.02 2.43 7.53
N GLY A 156 -8.06 3.54 6.79
CA GLY A 156 -7.83 4.87 7.35
C GLY A 156 -6.43 4.97 7.98
N SER A 157 -5.43 4.40 7.31
CA SER A 157 -4.04 4.34 7.80
C SER A 157 -3.38 5.71 7.90
N ASN A 158 -2.25 5.76 8.61
CA ASN A 158 -1.39 6.91 8.79
C ASN A 158 0.07 6.60 8.39
N ASP A 159 0.90 7.65 8.35
CA ASP A 159 2.33 7.57 7.97
C ASP A 159 3.27 7.79 9.16
N ASN A 160 2.93 7.24 10.32
CA ASN A 160 3.77 7.38 11.51
C ASN A 160 5.18 6.84 11.29
N PHE A 161 5.33 5.77 10.50
CA PHE A 161 6.61 5.12 10.20
C PHE A 161 6.81 4.88 8.70
N TYR A 162 7.51 5.80 8.06
CA TYR A 162 7.89 5.70 6.65
C TYR A 162 9.03 4.71 6.40
N SER A 163 8.91 3.91 5.34
CA SER A 163 9.65 2.71 4.96
C SER A 163 9.26 1.43 5.70
N THR A 164 9.37 0.32 4.97
CA THR A 164 9.25 -1.05 5.48
C THR A 164 10.25 -1.37 6.58
N PHE A 165 11.47 -0.80 6.52
CA PHE A 165 12.45 -0.93 7.59
C PHE A 165 11.99 -0.27 8.89
N ARG A 166 11.51 0.98 8.84
CA ARG A 166 11.03 1.67 10.06
C ARG A 166 9.77 1.02 10.61
N SER A 167 8.86 0.56 9.74
CA SER A 167 7.68 -0.21 10.14
C SER A 167 8.03 -1.34 11.10
N ILE A 168 9.08 -2.11 10.82
CA ILE A 168 9.43 -3.22 11.72
C ILE A 168 10.29 -2.75 12.90
N LYS A 169 11.16 -1.76 12.70
CA LYS A 169 11.94 -1.18 13.80
C LYS A 169 11.03 -0.66 14.93
N TYR A 170 9.85 -0.16 14.60
CA TYR A 170 8.89 0.40 15.55
C TYR A 170 7.64 -0.48 15.73
N VAL A 171 7.77 -1.80 15.51
CA VAL A 171 6.63 -2.73 15.60
C VAL A 171 6.00 -2.81 16.99
N GLU A 172 6.71 -2.37 18.04
CA GLU A 172 6.18 -2.28 19.41
C GLU A 172 5.24 -1.08 19.62
N ASP A 173 5.18 -0.14 18.68
CA ASP A 173 4.29 1.02 18.78
C ASP A 173 2.82 0.59 18.67
N PRO A 174 1.93 1.02 19.58
CA PRO A 174 0.51 0.61 19.56
C PRO A 174 -0.24 1.06 18.29
N GLY A 175 0.27 2.08 17.59
CA GLY A 175 -0.25 2.57 16.33
C GLY A 175 0.19 1.78 15.10
N ILE A 176 1.09 0.78 15.22
CA ILE A 176 1.67 0.10 14.06
C ILE A 176 0.63 -0.57 13.16
N ARG A 177 -0.47 -1.08 13.75
CA ARG A 177 -1.57 -1.69 12.99
C ARG A 177 -2.29 -0.73 12.04
N PHE A 178 -2.10 0.58 12.22
CA PHE A 178 -2.64 1.63 11.36
C PHE A 178 -1.56 2.27 10.47
N ASN A 179 -0.31 1.83 10.52
CA ASN A 179 0.75 2.40 9.70
C ASN A 179 0.64 1.86 8.26
N ALA A 180 0.58 2.77 7.28
CA ALA A 180 0.32 2.45 5.87
C ALA A 180 1.38 1.52 5.28
N ASP A 181 2.67 1.77 5.55
CA ASP A 181 3.75 0.89 5.08
C ASP A 181 3.73 -0.50 5.71
N SER A 182 3.32 -0.62 6.97
CA SER A 182 3.19 -1.92 7.64
C SER A 182 2.06 -2.75 7.02
N LEU A 183 0.92 -2.10 6.75
CA LEU A 183 -0.21 -2.69 6.05
C LEU A 183 0.16 -3.07 4.62
N ALA A 184 0.77 -2.16 3.85
CA ALA A 184 1.17 -2.41 2.47
C ALA A 184 2.17 -3.56 2.37
N ALA A 185 3.20 -3.55 3.21
CA ALA A 185 4.21 -4.61 3.23
C ALA A 185 3.64 -5.96 3.65
N TYR A 186 2.73 -5.98 4.63
CA TYR A 186 1.98 -7.19 4.98
C TYR A 186 1.15 -7.69 3.79
N ILE A 187 0.42 -6.79 3.11
CA ILE A 187 -0.48 -7.12 1.99
C ILE A 187 0.29 -7.70 0.80
N ILE A 188 1.39 -7.07 0.39
CA ILE A 188 2.18 -7.56 -0.75
C ILE A 188 3.07 -8.75 -0.38
N GLY A 189 3.10 -9.15 0.89
CA GLY A 189 3.86 -10.30 1.36
C GLY A 189 5.36 -10.04 1.46
N THR A 190 5.76 -8.79 1.72
CA THR A 190 7.16 -8.40 1.89
C THR A 190 7.84 -9.27 2.94
N ASN A 191 8.99 -9.84 2.55
CA ASN A 191 9.90 -10.52 3.44
C ASN A 191 10.95 -9.51 3.94
N PRO A 192 10.93 -9.15 5.23
CA PRO A 192 11.91 -8.22 5.74
C PRO A 192 13.32 -8.81 5.74
N ARG A 193 14.33 -7.94 5.59
CA ARG A 193 15.72 -8.39 5.59
C ARG A 193 16.04 -9.11 6.90
N LYS A 194 16.49 -10.37 6.78
CA LYS A 194 16.85 -11.24 7.91
C LYS A 194 18.04 -10.73 8.74
N GLU A 195 18.84 -9.80 8.22
CA GLU A 195 20.16 -9.43 8.76
C GLU A 195 20.16 -8.29 9.79
N ARG A 196 19.00 -7.90 10.35
CA ARG A 196 18.92 -6.79 11.33
C ARG A 196 18.07 -7.09 12.57
N TYR A 197 17.85 -8.36 12.88
CA TYR A 197 17.26 -8.83 14.14
C TYR A 197 18.28 -9.66 14.91
#